data_AF-A0A2H6K1R4-F1
#
_entry.id   AF-A0A2H6K1R4-F1
#
_cell.length_a   1.000
_cell.length_b   1.000
_cell.length_c   1.000
_cell.angle_alpha   90.00
_cell.angle_beta   90.00
_cell.angle_gamma   90.00
#
_symmetry.space_group_name_H-M   'P 1'
#
loop_
_entity.id
_entity.type
_entity.pdbx_description
1 polymer ?
#
loop_
_entity_poly.entity_id
_entity_poly.type
_entity_poly.pdbx_seq_one_letter_code
_entity_poly.pdbx_strand_id
1 'polypeptide(L)'
;MDNSFLIGTNKRWQHTQSRTGENLWLMSLEPTNALDMNPEDAAKYGVRSGDWVELENGLGDTGKHQVQVTNTTRPGYGEITNSFGHWEMGSKDIEIEGHEGGGIKGDARVGAGTNYVRLNTADPSVGQDPATTQVPTDPIGGSAMQYGYPVKVRKV
;
A
#
# COMPACT_ATOMS: atom_id res chain seq x y z
N MET A 1 -8.58 -16.22 -10.77
CA MET A 1 -8.02 -16.88 -9.58
C MET A 1 -9.16 -17.16 -8.62
N ASP A 2 -9.55 -18.43 -8.47
CA ASP A 2 -10.78 -18.85 -7.75
C ASP A 2 -10.76 -18.68 -6.22
N ASN A 3 -9.72 -18.06 -5.66
CA ASN A 3 -9.61 -17.84 -4.22
C ASN A 3 -8.88 -16.53 -3.87
N SER A 4 -9.06 -15.51 -4.72
CA SER A 4 -8.39 -14.22 -4.56
C SER A 4 -9.11 -13.33 -3.54
N PHE A 5 -8.33 -12.72 -2.64
CA PHE A 5 -8.78 -11.63 -1.79
C PHE A 5 -8.63 -10.33 -2.59
N LEU A 6 -9.63 -9.43 -2.53
CA LEU A 6 -9.57 -8.19 -3.28
C LEU A 6 -9.00 -7.07 -2.41
N ILE A 7 -8.13 -6.24 -2.96
CA ILE A 7 -7.62 -5.06 -2.26
C ILE A 7 -7.94 -3.77 -3.00
N GLY A 8 -8.08 -2.70 -2.24
CA GLY A 8 -8.18 -1.35 -2.76
C GLY A 8 -7.49 -0.34 -1.86
N THR A 9 -7.69 0.93 -2.18
CA THR A 9 -7.14 2.04 -1.40
C THR A 9 -8.22 2.83 -0.71
N ASN A 10 -7.88 3.41 0.43
CA ASN A 10 -8.68 4.45 1.05
C ASN A 10 -7.85 5.69 1.35
N LYS A 11 -8.54 6.76 1.75
CA LYS A 11 -7.95 8.03 2.15
C LYS A 11 -8.39 8.33 3.56
N ARG A 12 -7.44 8.75 4.39
CA ARG A 12 -7.70 9.15 5.76
C ARG A 12 -7.94 10.64 5.81
N TRP A 13 -8.84 11.07 6.68
CA TRP A 13 -9.28 12.46 6.78
C TRP A 13 -8.12 13.41 7.12
N GLN A 14 -7.12 12.94 7.85
CA GLN A 14 -5.96 13.73 8.23
C GLN A 14 -4.95 13.91 7.09
N HIS A 15 -5.12 13.25 5.94
CA HIS A 15 -4.15 13.33 4.83
C HIS A 15 -4.76 13.86 3.53
N THR A 16 -4.03 14.74 2.85
CA THR A 16 -4.34 15.18 1.48
C THR A 16 -3.50 14.40 0.48
N GLN A 17 -4.06 13.29 -0.01
CA GLN A 17 -3.35 12.35 -0.90
C GLN A 17 -2.02 11.93 -0.24
N SER A 18 -0.91 11.98 -0.97
CA SER A 18 0.42 11.60 -0.47
C SER A 18 1.30 12.80 -0.09
N ARG A 19 0.77 14.02 -0.01
CA ARG A 19 1.56 15.26 0.23
C ARG A 19 1.71 15.66 1.69
N THR A 20 1.07 14.91 2.58
CA THR A 20 1.00 15.26 4.01
C THR A 20 1.63 14.20 4.90
N GLY A 21 2.25 13.16 4.31
CA GLY A 21 2.97 12.13 5.06
C GLY A 21 4.24 12.65 5.74
N GLU A 22 4.79 13.78 5.28
CA GLU A 22 5.93 14.46 5.91
C GLU A 22 5.54 15.33 7.12
N ASN A 23 4.24 15.60 7.30
CA ASN A 23 3.78 16.38 8.44
C ASN A 23 3.67 15.48 9.69
N LEU A 24 4.67 15.58 10.56
CA LEU A 24 4.78 14.75 11.75
C LEU A 24 3.64 14.94 12.77
N TRP A 25 2.94 16.07 12.77
CA TRP A 25 1.76 16.25 13.62
C TRP A 25 0.60 15.39 13.13
N LEU A 26 0.38 15.32 11.80
CA LEU A 26 -0.64 14.46 11.21
C LEU A 26 -0.27 12.98 11.37
N MET A 27 1.00 12.64 11.16
CA MET A 27 1.52 11.28 11.41
C MET A 27 1.43 10.88 12.89
N SER A 28 1.43 11.82 13.83
CA SER A 28 1.27 11.47 15.26
C SER A 28 -0.12 10.94 15.61
N LEU A 29 -1.15 11.27 14.81
CA LEU A 29 -2.51 10.75 14.98
C LEU A 29 -2.62 9.28 14.54
N GLU A 30 -1.87 8.92 13.50
CA GLU A 30 -1.81 7.57 12.95
C GLU A 30 -0.39 7.32 12.41
N PRO A 31 0.51 6.72 13.21
CA PRO A 31 1.93 6.61 12.85
C PRO A 31 2.23 5.65 11.70
N THR A 32 1.30 4.75 11.38
CA THR A 32 1.45 3.75 10.31
C THR A 32 0.06 3.37 9.80
N ASN A 33 -0.01 2.88 8.57
CA ASN A 33 -1.21 2.22 8.05
C ASN A 33 -1.18 0.71 8.29
N ALA A 34 -2.33 0.08 8.04
CA ALA A 34 -2.55 -1.35 8.04
C ALA A 34 -3.47 -1.74 6.87
N LEU A 35 -3.55 -3.04 6.60
CA LEU A 35 -4.57 -3.67 5.78
C LEU A 35 -5.82 -3.87 6.65
N ASP A 36 -6.85 -3.09 6.37
CA ASP A 36 -8.17 -3.27 6.98
C ASP A 36 -8.79 -4.58 6.46
N MET A 37 -9.05 -5.53 7.37
CA MET A 37 -9.52 -6.86 7.04
C MET A 37 -10.77 -7.23 7.87
N ASN A 38 -11.77 -7.83 7.22
CA ASN A 38 -12.97 -8.31 7.90
C ASN A 38 -12.62 -9.46 8.88
N PRO A 39 -13.32 -9.61 10.03
CA PRO A 39 -13.06 -10.72 10.97
C PRO A 39 -13.22 -12.11 10.35
N GLU A 40 -14.12 -12.31 9.39
CA GLU A 40 -14.29 -13.59 8.69
C GLU A 40 -13.04 -13.95 7.86
N ASP A 41 -12.48 -12.98 7.15
CA ASP A 41 -11.23 -13.16 6.40
C ASP A 41 -10.04 -13.34 7.34
N ALA A 42 -10.00 -12.57 8.43
CA ALA A 42 -8.96 -12.72 9.44
C ALA A 42 -8.96 -14.13 10.05
N ALA A 43 -10.16 -14.68 10.33
CA ALA A 43 -10.32 -16.06 10.77
C ALA A 43 -9.91 -17.07 9.68
N LYS A 44 -10.31 -16.83 8.41
CA LYS A 44 -9.94 -17.66 7.25
C LYS A 44 -8.41 -17.75 7.07
N TYR A 45 -7.70 -16.64 7.25
CA TYR A 45 -6.25 -16.57 7.09
C TYR A 45 -5.47 -16.78 8.40
N GLY A 46 -6.16 -16.96 9.53
CA GLY A 46 -5.53 -17.21 10.84
C GLY A 46 -4.72 -16.03 11.38
N VAL A 47 -5.16 -14.79 11.11
CA VAL A 47 -4.48 -13.54 11.51
C VAL A 47 -5.32 -12.73 12.49
N ARG A 48 -4.65 -11.86 13.26
CA ARG A 48 -5.26 -10.91 14.21
C ARG A 48 -4.72 -9.51 13.96
N SER A 49 -5.36 -8.49 14.52
CA SER A 49 -4.83 -7.12 14.45
C SER A 49 -3.40 -7.08 15.01
N GLY A 50 -2.49 -6.47 14.25
CA GLY A 50 -1.06 -6.41 14.58
C GLY A 50 -0.20 -7.51 13.94
N ASP A 51 -0.80 -8.62 13.50
CA ASP A 51 -0.09 -9.65 12.72
C ASP A 51 0.30 -9.10 11.35
N TRP A 52 1.32 -9.72 10.73
CA TRP A 52 1.75 -9.38 9.39
C TRP A 52 1.26 -10.41 8.38
N VAL A 53 0.83 -9.91 7.22
CA VAL A 53 0.55 -10.72 6.03
C VAL A 53 1.44 -10.26 4.89
N GLU A 54 1.75 -11.18 4.01
CA GLU A 54 2.33 -10.91 2.70
C GLU A 54 1.25 -11.11 1.65
N LEU A 55 1.04 -10.07 0.85
CA LEU A 55 0.14 -10.07 -0.30
C LEU A 55 0.96 -10.34 -1.55
N GLU A 56 0.45 -11.19 -2.44
CA GLU A 56 1.07 -11.50 -3.73
C GLU A 56 0.07 -11.22 -4.86
N ASN A 57 0.48 -10.44 -5.86
CA ASN A 57 -0.35 -10.15 -7.03
C ASN A 57 -0.26 -11.28 -8.08
N GLY A 58 -0.99 -11.14 -9.19
CA GLY A 58 -0.98 -12.14 -10.27
C GLY A 58 0.32 -12.26 -11.07
N LEU A 59 1.23 -11.31 -10.91
CA LEU A 59 2.54 -11.27 -11.58
C LEU A 59 3.66 -11.83 -10.68
N GLY A 60 3.37 -12.10 -9.41
CA GLY A 60 4.34 -12.58 -8.42
C GLY A 60 5.00 -11.48 -7.60
N ASP A 61 4.58 -10.21 -7.75
CA ASP A 61 5.04 -9.13 -6.87
C ASP A 61 4.46 -9.30 -5.48
N THR A 62 5.28 -9.03 -4.46
CA THR A 62 4.91 -9.22 -3.06
C THR A 62 5.04 -7.96 -2.23
N GLY A 63 4.20 -7.84 -1.21
CA GLY A 63 4.20 -6.71 -0.27
C GLY A 63 3.73 -7.14 1.12
N LYS A 64 4.47 -6.76 2.16
CA LYS A 64 4.11 -7.04 3.55
C LYS A 64 3.27 -5.92 4.12
N HIS A 65 2.18 -6.27 4.80
CA HIS A 65 1.24 -5.34 5.41
C HIS A 65 0.84 -5.84 6.80
N GLN A 66 0.80 -4.94 7.77
CA GLN A 66 0.22 -5.25 9.08
C GLN A 66 -1.30 -5.30 8.96
N VAL A 67 -1.96 -6.23 9.64
CA VAL A 67 -3.41 -6.38 9.60
C VAL A 67 -4.08 -5.53 10.67
N GLN A 68 -5.16 -4.87 10.31
CA GLN A 68 -6.12 -4.28 11.24
C GLN A 68 -7.48 -4.96 11.02
N VAL A 69 -7.92 -5.75 11.99
CA VAL A 69 -9.23 -6.42 11.91
C VAL A 69 -10.33 -5.41 12.23
N THR A 70 -11.31 -5.28 11.33
CA THR A 70 -12.41 -4.31 11.45
C THR A 70 -13.69 -4.79 10.78
N ASN A 71 -14.85 -4.46 11.36
CA ASN A 71 -16.18 -4.73 10.80
C ASN A 71 -16.60 -3.71 9.72
N THR A 72 -15.78 -2.69 9.44
CA THR A 72 -16.09 -1.64 8.46
C THR A 72 -15.90 -2.09 7.01
N THR A 73 -15.22 -3.22 6.80
CA THR A 73 -14.90 -3.75 5.48
C THR A 73 -15.75 -5.00 5.21
N ARG A 74 -16.27 -5.15 3.98
CA ARG A 74 -17.01 -6.35 3.59
C ARG A 74 -16.09 -7.58 3.53
N PRO A 75 -16.61 -8.80 3.78
CA PRO A 75 -15.84 -10.02 3.56
C PRO A 75 -15.29 -10.14 2.11
N GLY A 76 -14.10 -10.72 1.98
CA GLY A 76 -13.36 -10.92 0.73
C GLY A 76 -12.72 -9.66 0.14
N TYR A 77 -12.70 -8.54 0.87
CA TYR A 77 -12.10 -7.28 0.45
C TYR A 77 -11.33 -6.62 1.60
N GLY A 78 -10.27 -5.88 1.26
CA GLY A 78 -9.46 -5.12 2.21
C GLY A 78 -8.98 -3.80 1.64
N GLU A 79 -8.63 -2.87 2.52
CA GLU A 79 -8.15 -1.55 2.12
C GLU A 79 -6.84 -1.19 2.78
N ILE A 80 -5.98 -0.51 2.04
CA ILE A 80 -4.73 0.06 2.54
C ILE A 80 -4.73 1.56 2.25
N THR A 81 -4.45 2.38 3.25
CA THR A 81 -4.36 3.83 3.04
C THR A 81 -3.15 4.20 2.18
N ASN A 82 -3.35 4.97 1.11
CA ASN A 82 -2.30 5.36 0.15
C ASN A 82 -1.33 6.45 0.68
N SER A 83 -1.71 7.17 1.74
CA SER A 83 -0.92 8.30 2.27
C SER A 83 0.37 7.92 3.02
N PHE A 84 0.72 6.64 3.08
CA PHE A 84 1.82 6.09 3.91
C PHE A 84 2.83 5.28 3.08
N GLY A 85 3.91 4.85 3.73
CA GLY A 85 4.94 4.00 3.11
C GLY A 85 5.83 4.74 2.12
N HIS A 86 6.19 5.99 2.44
CA HIS A 86 7.07 6.79 1.61
C HIS A 86 8.51 6.27 1.65
N TRP A 87 9.10 6.08 0.48
CA TRP A 87 10.47 5.60 0.27
C TRP A 87 11.44 6.74 -0.10
N GLU A 88 10.86 7.94 -0.28
CA GLU A 88 11.50 9.23 -0.50
C GLU A 88 10.76 10.28 0.35
N MET A 89 10.76 11.55 -0.03
CA MET A 89 10.05 12.64 0.67
C MET A 89 10.60 12.85 2.09
N GLY A 90 11.91 12.72 2.25
CA GLY A 90 12.58 12.87 3.54
C GLY A 90 12.44 11.65 4.46
N SER A 91 11.98 10.49 3.97
CA SER A 91 11.94 9.26 4.78
C SER A 91 13.29 8.58 4.99
N LYS A 92 14.30 8.96 4.18
CA LYS A 92 15.68 8.46 4.25
C LYS A 92 16.68 9.59 4.08
N ASP A 93 17.90 9.34 4.52
CA ASP A 93 19.02 10.25 4.30
C ASP A 93 19.28 10.40 2.79
N ILE A 94 19.53 11.65 2.37
CA ILE A 94 19.92 11.99 1.00
C ILE A 94 21.36 12.47 1.03
N GLU A 95 22.24 11.68 0.42
CA GLU A 95 23.62 12.07 0.14
C GLU A 95 23.66 13.08 -1.01
N ILE A 96 24.44 14.14 -0.86
CA ILE A 96 24.63 15.17 -1.89
C ILE A 96 26.12 15.21 -2.22
N GLU A 97 26.44 15.06 -3.49
CA GLU A 97 27.82 15.15 -3.98
C GLU A 97 28.44 16.50 -3.58
N GLY A 98 29.66 16.47 -3.03
CA GLY A 98 30.33 17.66 -2.49
C GLY A 98 29.92 18.05 -1.07
N HIS A 99 28.98 17.34 -0.45
CA HIS A 99 28.54 17.52 0.94
C HIS A 99 28.70 16.23 1.75
N GLU A 100 29.86 15.59 1.65
CA GLU A 100 30.19 14.38 2.41
C GLU A 100 30.03 14.63 3.92
N GLY A 101 29.17 13.85 4.57
CA GLY A 101 28.84 14.02 6.00
C GLY A 101 27.89 15.17 6.34
N GLY A 102 27.41 15.92 5.33
CA GLY A 102 26.49 17.05 5.46
C GLY A 102 25.21 16.92 4.63
N GLY A 103 24.86 15.71 4.19
CA GLY A 103 23.62 15.43 3.46
C GLY A 103 22.35 15.73 4.26
N ILE A 104 21.19 15.68 3.59
CA ILE A 104 19.91 15.92 4.23
C ILE A 104 19.53 14.68 5.05
N LYS A 105 19.43 14.82 6.36
CA LYS A 105 18.96 13.75 7.24
C LYS A 105 17.47 13.52 7.06
N GLY A 106 17.11 12.26 6.81
CA GLY A 106 15.73 11.83 6.74
C GLY A 106 15.15 11.52 8.11
N ASP A 107 13.84 11.44 8.16
CA ASP A 107 13.08 10.98 9.31
C ASP A 107 12.32 9.71 8.95
N ALA A 108 12.72 8.58 9.52
CA ALA A 108 12.14 7.27 9.25
C ALA A 108 10.63 7.21 9.51
N ARG A 109 10.08 8.11 10.34
CA ARG A 109 8.63 8.19 10.59
C ARG A 109 7.85 8.58 9.35
N VAL A 110 8.44 9.38 8.44
CA VAL A 110 7.79 9.74 7.17
C VAL A 110 7.63 8.52 6.26
N GLY A 111 8.55 7.57 6.36
CA GLY A 111 8.48 6.30 5.62
C GLY A 111 7.70 5.20 6.30
N ALA A 112 7.08 5.46 7.45
CA ALA A 112 6.34 4.47 8.19
C ALA A 112 5.12 3.96 7.40
N GLY A 113 4.74 2.72 7.68
CA GLY A 113 3.69 2.02 6.96
C GLY A 113 4.14 1.38 5.66
N THR A 114 3.16 1.12 4.82
CA THR A 114 3.30 0.25 3.64
C THR A 114 2.56 0.85 2.47
N ASN A 115 3.11 0.71 1.28
CA ASN A 115 2.49 1.24 0.07
C ASN A 115 1.98 0.10 -0.82
N TYR A 116 0.68 0.07 -1.07
CA TYR A 116 0.06 -0.97 -1.88
C TYR A 116 0.41 -0.85 -3.37
N VAL A 117 0.85 0.31 -3.87
CA VAL A 117 1.09 0.55 -5.31
C VAL A 117 2.09 -0.45 -5.90
N ARG A 118 2.97 -1.04 -5.08
CA ARG A 118 3.88 -2.12 -5.49
C ARG A 118 3.17 -3.42 -5.90
N LEU A 119 1.91 -3.61 -5.51
CA LEU A 119 1.08 -4.76 -5.86
C LEU A 119 0.24 -4.51 -7.12
N ASN A 120 0.23 -3.29 -7.65
CA ASN A 120 -0.52 -2.98 -8.86
C ASN A 120 0.03 -3.75 -10.05
N THR A 121 -0.85 -4.46 -10.75
CA THR A 121 -0.49 -5.21 -11.95
C THR A 121 -0.51 -4.30 -13.18
N ALA A 122 0.40 -4.54 -14.12
CA ALA A 122 0.37 -3.96 -15.46
C ALA A 122 -0.89 -4.39 -16.23
N ASP A 123 -1.41 -3.52 -17.11
CA ASP A 123 -2.57 -3.79 -17.96
C ASP A 123 -2.23 -4.82 -19.05
N PRO A 124 -2.79 -6.05 -18.98
CA PRO A 124 -2.48 -7.09 -19.95
C PRO A 124 -2.89 -6.76 -21.39
N SER A 125 -3.77 -5.78 -21.60
CA SER A 125 -4.21 -5.36 -22.93
C SER A 125 -3.22 -4.42 -23.63
N VAL A 126 -2.34 -3.76 -22.87
CA VAL A 126 -1.35 -2.79 -23.38
C VAL A 126 0.05 -3.40 -23.41
N GLY A 127 0.38 -4.23 -22.41
CA GLY A 127 1.70 -4.85 -22.27
C GLY A 127 1.93 -5.41 -20.87
N GLN A 128 3.03 -6.13 -20.66
CA GLN A 128 3.43 -6.64 -19.34
C GLN A 128 4.70 -5.97 -18.81
N ASP A 129 5.28 -5.05 -19.58
CA ASP A 129 6.49 -4.34 -19.17
C ASP A 129 6.12 -3.24 -18.16
N PRO A 130 6.54 -3.33 -16.88
CA PRO A 130 6.21 -2.36 -15.85
C PRO A 130 6.78 -0.96 -16.12
N ALA A 131 7.81 -0.84 -16.95
CA ALA A 131 8.43 0.45 -17.28
C ALA A 131 7.62 1.26 -18.31
N THR A 132 6.79 0.59 -19.11
CA THR A 132 6.06 1.19 -20.23
C THR A 132 4.54 1.01 -20.13
N THR A 133 4.07 0.07 -19.30
CA THR A 133 2.66 -0.27 -19.19
C THR A 133 2.01 0.38 -17.98
N GLN A 134 0.83 0.97 -18.18
CA GLN A 134 -0.02 1.49 -17.11
C GLN A 134 -0.75 0.34 -16.39
N VAL A 135 -1.37 0.64 -15.25
CA VAL A 135 -2.33 -0.28 -14.62
C VAL A 135 -3.57 -0.45 -15.49
N PRO A 136 -4.39 -1.50 -15.29
CA PRO A 136 -5.66 -1.67 -16.00
C PRO A 136 -6.43 -0.35 -16.06
N THR A 137 -6.73 0.09 -17.28
CA THR A 137 -7.31 1.41 -17.53
C THR A 137 -8.69 1.25 -18.13
N ASP A 138 -9.65 2.06 -17.67
CA ASP A 138 -10.97 2.14 -18.28
C ASP A 138 -10.83 2.60 -19.75
N PRO A 139 -11.24 1.77 -20.73
CA PRO A 139 -11.04 2.06 -22.15
C PRO A 139 -11.85 3.27 -22.64
N ILE A 140 -12.86 3.72 -21.88
CA ILE A 140 -13.70 4.86 -22.26
C ILE A 140 -13.26 6.14 -21.53
N GLY A 141 -13.13 6.07 -20.20
CA GLY A 141 -12.82 7.22 -19.37
C GLY A 141 -11.32 7.48 -19.17
N GLY A 142 -10.45 6.54 -19.54
CA GLY A 142 -8.99 6.64 -19.33
C GLY A 142 -8.60 6.61 -17.86
N SER A 143 -9.47 6.16 -16.96
CA SER A 143 -9.22 6.11 -15.52
C SER A 143 -8.41 4.87 -15.14
N ALA A 144 -7.42 5.05 -14.27
CA ALA A 144 -6.63 3.96 -13.72
C ALA A 144 -7.45 3.17 -12.68
N MET A 145 -7.39 1.84 -12.74
CA MET A 145 -7.92 0.97 -11.69
C MET A 145 -7.19 1.25 -10.37
N GLN A 146 -7.95 1.45 -9.30
CA GLN A 146 -7.41 1.72 -7.95
C GLN A 146 -7.99 0.79 -6.87
N TYR A 147 -8.93 -0.06 -7.24
CA TYR A 147 -9.73 -0.89 -6.35
C TYR A 147 -9.96 -2.26 -6.98
N GLY A 148 -10.11 -3.28 -6.16
CA GLY A 148 -10.49 -4.62 -6.60
C GLY A 148 -9.34 -5.42 -7.21
N TYR A 149 -8.10 -5.14 -6.81
CA TYR A 149 -6.96 -5.95 -7.24
C TYR A 149 -6.99 -7.32 -6.57
N PRO A 150 -7.01 -8.43 -7.33
CA PRO A 150 -6.96 -9.75 -6.76
C PRO A 150 -5.55 -10.09 -6.28
N VAL A 151 -5.42 -10.47 -5.02
CA VAL A 151 -4.17 -10.92 -4.39
C VAL A 151 -4.36 -12.24 -3.65
N LYS A 152 -3.25 -12.97 -3.50
CA LYS A 152 -3.16 -14.06 -2.51
C LYS A 152 -2.68 -13.48 -1.19
N VAL A 153 -3.18 -14.03 -0.09
CA VAL A 153 -2.81 -13.62 1.26
C VAL A 153 -2.07 -14.76 1.93
N ARG A 154 -0.90 -14.47 2.50
CA ARG A 154 -0.11 -15.42 3.31
C ARG A 154 0.26 -14.80 4.64
N LYS A 155 0.07 -15.52 5.74
CA LYS A 155 0.58 -15.10 7.06
C LYS A 155 2.11 -15.16 7.09
N VAL A 156 2.75 -14.15 7.66
CA VAL A 156 4.21 -14.07 7.87
C VAL A 156 4.59 -14.56 9.27
#